data_AF-A0A1E3Y2S0-F1
#
_entry.id   AF-A0A1E3Y2S0-F1
#
_cell.length_a   1.000
_cell.length_b   1.000
_cell.length_c   1.000
_cell.angle_alpha   90.00
_cell.angle_beta   90.00
_cell.angle_gamma   90.00
#
_symmetry.space_group_name_H-M   'P 1'
#
loop_
_entity.id
_entity.type
_entity.pdbx_description
1 polymer ?
#
loop_
_entity_poly.entity_id
_entity_poly.type
_entity_poly.pdbx_seq_one_letter_code
_entity_poly.pdbx_strand_id
1 'polypeptide(L)'
;MAIVMLTAVTRVERKAATSFVFDTVNRLGGWIDDVHMYSNLMNTIRMTLPAGAFGALVEALEEGGISVSTLEGLGEVRDPQTERMATLQLTFIHDEPDLKREVPQVPG
;
A
#
# COMPACT_ATOMS: atom_id res chain seq x y z
N MET A 1 10.28 17.47 -6.20
CA MET A 1 9.87 16.72 -5.00
C MET A 1 9.51 15.33 -5.47
N ALA A 2 10.25 14.29 -5.07
CA ALA A 2 10.03 12.92 -5.54
C ALA A 2 9.08 12.18 -4.57
N ILE A 3 8.09 11.50 -5.11
CA ILE A 3 7.15 10.66 -4.35
C ILE A 3 7.83 9.32 -4.10
N VAL A 4 7.64 8.77 -2.89
CA VAL A 4 8.12 7.43 -2.54
C VAL A 4 7.11 6.40 -3.05
N MET A 5 7.56 5.43 -3.83
CA MET A 5 6.68 4.40 -4.40
C MET A 5 6.97 3.06 -3.73
N LEU A 6 5.93 2.47 -3.14
CA LEU A 6 5.96 1.13 -2.57
C LEU A 6 5.02 0.22 -3.34
N THR A 7 5.47 -1.01 -3.59
CA THR A 7 4.58 -2.09 -4.05
C THR A 7 4.62 -3.22 -3.04
N ALA A 8 3.46 -3.80 -2.75
CA ALA A 8 3.36 -4.90 -1.81
C ALA A 8 2.29 -5.92 -2.23
N VAL A 9 2.45 -7.13 -1.70
CA VAL A 9 1.53 -8.25 -1.89
C VAL A 9 1.14 -8.80 -0.52
N THR A 10 -0.11 -9.22 -0.37
CA THR A 10 -0.55 -9.89 0.84
C THR A 10 -1.61 -10.96 0.56
N ARG A 11 -1.66 -11.98 1.42
CA ARG A 11 -2.77 -12.94 1.51
C ARG A 11 -3.73 -12.61 2.66
N VAL A 12 -3.44 -11.56 3.43
CA VAL A 12 -4.31 -11.09 4.51
C VAL A 12 -5.60 -10.54 3.90
N GLU A 13 -6.72 -10.78 4.58
CA GLU A 13 -8.02 -10.27 4.15
C GLU A 13 -7.93 -8.75 3.93
N ARG A 14 -8.53 -8.28 2.83
CA ARG A 14 -8.34 -6.93 2.30
C ARG A 14 -8.61 -5.82 3.32
N LYS A 15 -9.72 -5.88 4.06
CA LYS A 15 -10.06 -4.87 5.05
C LYS A 15 -9.07 -4.90 6.21
N ALA A 16 -8.75 -6.09 6.72
CA ALA A 16 -7.76 -6.25 7.78
C ALA A 16 -6.38 -5.69 7.38
N ALA A 17 -5.89 -6.01 6.18
CA ALA A 17 -4.64 -5.50 5.65
C ALA A 17 -4.65 -3.96 5.49
N THR A 18 -5.75 -3.41 4.97
CA THR A 18 -5.89 -1.95 4.80
C THR A 18 -5.91 -1.23 6.14
N SER A 19 -6.67 -1.73 7.12
CA SER A 19 -6.68 -1.21 8.49
C SER A 19 -5.30 -1.29 9.14
N PHE A 20 -4.60 -2.41 8.97
CA PHE A 20 -3.26 -2.59 9.51
C PHE A 20 -2.25 -1.58 8.93
N VAL A 21 -2.32 -1.28 7.63
CA VAL A 21 -1.52 -0.22 7.00
C VAL A 21 -1.82 1.13 7.65
N PHE A 22 -3.10 1.47 7.83
CA PHE A 22 -3.51 2.76 8.40
C PHE A 22 -3.01 2.92 9.84
N ASP A 23 -3.22 1.90 10.67
CA ASP A 23 -2.79 1.90 12.07
C ASP A 23 -1.26 2.02 12.18
N THR A 24 -0.54 1.32 11.31
CA THR A 24 0.93 1.38 11.26
C THR A 24 1.43 2.75 10.84
N VAL A 25 0.85 3.34 9.79
CA VAL A 25 1.18 4.71 9.33
C VAL A 25 0.95 5.73 10.44
N ASN A 26 -0.22 5.69 11.09
CA ASN A 26 -0.56 6.60 12.19
C ASN A 26 0.39 6.44 13.38
N ARG A 27 0.72 5.20 13.76
CA ARG A 27 1.67 4.90 14.84
C ARG A 27 3.07 5.42 14.56
N LEU A 28 3.49 5.46 13.29
CA LEU A 28 4.78 5.99 12.84
C LEU A 28 4.76 7.53 12.64
N GLY A 29 3.69 8.20 13.04
CA GLY A 29 3.56 9.66 12.96
C GLY A 29 3.19 10.19 11.57
N GLY A 30 2.78 9.32 10.66
CA GLY A 30 2.22 9.70 9.36
C GLY A 30 0.70 9.74 9.35
N TRP A 31 0.12 10.01 8.18
CA TRP A 31 -1.31 9.94 7.94
C TRP A 31 -1.61 9.45 6.53
N ILE A 32 -2.86 9.01 6.33
CA ILE A 32 -3.36 8.59 5.01
C ILE A 32 -3.99 9.81 4.34
N ASP A 33 -3.50 10.14 3.16
CA ASP A 33 -4.04 11.24 2.36
C ASP A 33 -5.30 10.78 1.61
N ASP A 34 -5.29 9.55 1.08
CA ASP A 34 -6.34 9.05 0.19
C ASP A 34 -6.18 7.55 -0.10
N VAL A 35 -7.27 6.86 -0.43
CA VAL A 35 -7.26 5.46 -0.86
C VAL A 35 -8.15 5.25 -2.06
N HIS A 36 -7.55 4.71 -3.13
CA HIS A 36 -8.26 4.34 -4.34
C HIS A 36 -8.30 2.82 -4.49
N MET A 37 -9.51 2.26 -4.51
CA MET A 37 -9.74 0.85 -4.79
C MET A 37 -10.03 0.66 -6.28
N TYR A 38 -9.19 -0.09 -6.98
CA TYR A 38 -9.37 -0.37 -8.41
C TYR A 38 -10.18 -1.64 -8.65
N SER A 39 -9.96 -2.66 -7.81
CA SER A 39 -10.68 -3.93 -7.85
C SER A 39 -10.64 -4.61 -6.47
N ASN A 40 -11.22 -5.80 -6.36
CA ASN A 40 -11.06 -6.61 -5.16
C ASN A 40 -9.63 -7.14 -4.97
N LEU A 41 -8.81 -7.16 -6.04
CA LEU A 41 -7.42 -7.59 -6.02
C LEU A 41 -6.43 -6.47 -5.72
N MET A 42 -6.80 -5.20 -5.85
CA MET A 42 -5.82 -4.12 -5.75
C MET A 42 -6.41 -2.80 -5.25
N ASN A 43 -5.69 -2.17 -4.32
CA ASN A 43 -5.86 -0.76 -3.98
C ASN A 43 -4.53 -0.02 -3.95
N THR A 44 -4.62 1.30 -4.04
CA THR A 44 -3.49 2.22 -3.87
C THR A 44 -3.81 3.16 -2.72
N ILE A 45 -2.88 3.25 -1.77
CA ILE A 45 -2.97 4.07 -0.57
C ILE A 45 -1.94 5.18 -0.71
N ARG A 46 -2.41 6.43 -0.71
CA ARG A 46 -1.55 7.63 -0.63
C ARG A 46 -1.40 8.02 0.82
N MET A 47 -0.16 8.25 1.24
CA MET A 47 0.18 8.55 2.62
C MET A 47 1.34 9.54 2.69
N THR A 48 1.45 10.20 3.83
CA THR A 48 2.60 11.06 4.15
C THR A 48 3.21 10.58 5.46
N LEU A 49 4.54 10.46 5.49
CA LEU A 49 5.27 9.91 6.63
C LEU A 49 6.65 10.55 6.76
N PRO A 50 7.24 10.66 7.97
CA PRO A 50 8.61 11.13 8.13
C PRO A 50 9.60 10.24 7.35
N ALA A 51 10.55 10.84 6.64
CA ALA A 51 11.50 10.14 5.77
C ALA A 51 12.26 9.00 6.49
N GLY A 52 12.54 9.15 7.79
CA GLY A 52 13.22 8.15 8.61
C GLY A 52 12.38 6.94 8.98
N ALA A 53 11.05 7.01 8.85
CA ALA A 53 10.16 5.96 9.33
C ALA A 53 9.70 4.97 8.23
N PHE A 54 10.14 5.15 6.98
CA PHE A 54 9.87 4.19 5.89
C PHE A 54 10.49 2.80 6.14
N GLY A 55 11.65 2.72 6.79
CA GLY A 55 12.26 1.43 7.16
C GLY A 55 11.38 0.66 8.15
N ALA A 56 10.96 1.34 9.23
CA ALA A 56 10.07 0.76 10.23
C ALA A 56 8.66 0.43 9.67
N LEU A 57 8.19 1.20 8.69
CA LEU A 57 6.97 0.87 7.95
C LEU A 57 7.12 -0.46 7.22
N VAL A 58 8.19 -0.64 6.44
CA VAL A 58 8.43 -1.89 5.70
C VAL A 58 8.52 -3.08 6.65
N GLU A 59 9.32 -2.96 7.72
CA GLU A 59 9.47 -4.02 8.74
C GLU A 59 8.11 -4.41 9.35
N ALA A 60 7.32 -3.43 9.80
CA ALA A 60 6.01 -3.68 10.39
C ALA A 60 5.01 -4.29 9.38
N LEU A 61 5.07 -3.88 8.10
CA LEU A 61 4.24 -4.47 7.05
C LEU A 61 4.61 -5.94 6.81
N GLU A 62 5.89 -6.26 6.73
CA GLU A 62 6.35 -7.64 6.55
C GLU A 62 5.98 -8.53 7.73
N GLU A 63 6.16 -8.06 8.96
CA GLU A 63 5.70 -8.76 10.18
C GLU A 63 4.17 -8.99 10.19
N GLY A 64 3.42 -8.06 9.61
CA GLY A 64 1.96 -8.15 9.43
C GLY A 64 1.51 -9.02 8.26
N GLY A 65 2.42 -9.68 7.54
CA GLY A 65 2.10 -10.53 6.39
C GLY A 65 1.83 -9.75 5.09
N ILE A 66 2.32 -8.51 5.00
CA ILE A 66 2.31 -7.67 3.80
C ILE A 66 3.73 -7.55 3.28
N SER A 67 4.07 -8.35 2.28
CA SER A 67 5.43 -8.39 1.72
C SER A 67 5.66 -7.21 0.77
N VAL A 68 6.63 -6.35 1.08
CA VAL A 68 6.98 -5.18 0.26
C VAL A 68 8.00 -5.60 -0.80
N SER A 69 7.64 -5.49 -2.07
CA SER A 69 8.49 -5.88 -3.20
C SER A 69 9.40 -4.77 -3.71
N THR A 70 8.95 -3.52 -3.63
CA THR A 70 9.76 -2.37 -4.05
C THR A 70 9.58 -1.18 -3.10
N LEU A 71 10.66 -0.42 -2.94
CA LEU A 71 10.68 0.90 -2.30
C LEU A 71 11.57 1.82 -3.14
N GLU A 72 10.96 2.76 -3.85
CA GLU A 72 11.64 3.67 -4.77
C GLU A 72 11.39 5.13 -4.37
N GLY A 73 12.27 6.03 -4.80
CA GLY A 73 12.06 7.47 -4.65
C GLY A 73 12.32 8.06 -3.25
N LEU A 74 12.68 7.25 -2.25
CA LEU A 74 13.11 7.76 -0.94
C LEU A 74 14.38 8.62 -1.07
N GLY A 75 15.35 8.15 -1.86
CA GLY A 75 16.63 8.84 -2.06
C GLY A 75 17.46 8.91 -0.77
N GLU A 76 18.44 9.81 -0.75
CA GLU A 76 19.23 10.07 0.46
C GLU A 76 18.40 10.88 1.47
N VAL A 77 18.21 10.34 2.66
CA VAL A 77 17.49 10.99 3.76
C VAL A 77 18.45 11.91 4.51
N ARG A 78 18.40 13.22 4.23
CA ARG A 78 19.22 14.22 4.93
C ARG A 78 18.65 14.60 6.28
N ASP A 79 17.33 14.68 6.37
CA ASP A 79 16.59 14.94 7.61
C ASP A 79 15.49 13.87 7.76
N PRO A 80 15.60 13.00 8.78
CA PRO A 80 14.61 11.96 9.06
C PRO A 80 13.20 12.48 9.35
N GLN A 81 13.07 13.72 9.81
CA GLN A 81 11.77 14.32 10.17
C GLN A 81 11.10 15.03 8.99
N THR A 82 11.81 15.19 7.86
CA THR A 82 11.20 15.72 6.65
C THR A 82 10.08 14.80 6.19
N GLU A 83 8.87 15.34 6.08
CA GLU A 83 7.70 14.63 5.59
C GLU A 83 7.85 14.28 4.11
N ARG A 84 7.54 13.03 3.76
CA ARG A 84 7.58 12.54 2.38
C ARG A 84 6.24 11.90 2.03
N MET A 85 5.71 12.35 0.90
CA MET A 85 4.55 11.73 0.27
C MET A 85 4.96 10.38 -0.32
N ALA A 86 4.09 9.40 -0.15
CA ALA A 86 4.26 8.05 -0.63
C ALA A 86 2.97 7.45 -1.19
N THR A 87 3.15 6.48 -2.08
CA THR A 87 2.08 5.66 -2.62
C THR A 87 2.41 4.20 -2.38
N LEU A 88 1.53 3.48 -1.69
CA LEU A 88 1.57 2.02 -1.56
C LEU A 88 0.53 1.40 -2.48
N GLN A 89 0.99 0.66 -3.48
CA GLN A 89 0.13 -0.24 -4.25
C GLN A 89 0.12 -1.61 -3.57
N LEU A 90 -1.06 -2.03 -3.09
CA LEU A 90 -1.23 -3.29 -2.38
C LEU A 90 -2.10 -4.24 -3.21
N THR A 91 -1.52 -5.39 -3.53
CA THR A 91 -2.19 -6.47 -4.27
C THR A 91 -2.59 -7.58 -3.29
N PHE A 92 -3.87 -7.94 -3.32
CA PHE A 92 -4.45 -8.99 -2.50
C PHE A 92 -4.46 -10.31 -3.28
N ILE A 93 -3.75 -11.31 -2.77
CA ILE A 93 -3.78 -12.67 -3.31
C ILE A 93 -4.90 -13.41 -2.59
N HIS A 94 -5.95 -13.74 -3.32
CA HIS A 94 -7.02 -14.62 -2.87
C HIS A 94 -7.30 -15.68 -3.93
N ASP A 95 -7.78 -16.86 -3.50
CA ASP A 95 -8.21 -17.93 -4.41
C ASP A 95 -9.65 -17.73 -4.94
N GLU A 96 -10.27 -16.57 -4.65
CA GLU A 96 -11.60 -16.22 -5.17
C GLU A 96 -11.53 -15.83 -6.66
N PRO A 97 -12.53 -16.21 -7.48
CA PRO A 97 -12.58 -15.82 -8.89
C PRO A 97 -12.66 -14.30 -9.03
N ASP A 98 -11.86 -13.78 -9.96
CA ASP A 98 -11.79 -12.36 -10.26
C ASP A 98 -13.18 -11.80 -10.63
N LEU A 99 -13.53 -10.61 -10.12
CA LEU A 99 -14.79 -9.89 -10.44
C LEU A 99 -14.82 -9.32 -11.87
N LYS A 100 -14.21 -10.00 -12.84
CA LYS A 100 -14.47 -9.76 -14.26
C LYS A 100 -15.70 -10.57 -14.65
N ARG A 101 -16.88 -9.94 -14.62
CA ARG A 101 -18.07 -10.49 -15.28
C ARG A 101 -17.69 -10.81 -16.73
N GLU A 102 -17.81 -12.07 -17.13
CA GLU A 102 -17.90 -12.39 -18.55
C GLU A 102 -19.10 -11.63 -19.12
N VAL A 103 -18.85 -10.77 -20.11
CA VAL A 103 -19.92 -10.11 -20.85
C VAL A 103 -20.61 -11.22 -21.65
N PRO A 104 -21.90 -11.53 -21.42
CA PRO A 104 -22.57 -12.53 -22.24
C PRO A 104 -22.54 -12.05 -23.69
N GLN A 105 -22.11 -12.91 -24.61
CA GLN A 105 -22.24 -12.64 -26.04
C GLN A 105 -23.73 -12.50 -26.34
N VAL A 106 -24.17 -11.31 -26.76
CA VAL A 106 -25.53 -11.10 -27.26
C VAL A 106 -25.53 -11.57 -28.73
N PRO A 107 -26.25 -12.64 -29.09
CA PRO A 107 -26.43 -12.99 -30.50
C PRO A 107 -27.37 -11.95 -31.12
N GLY A 108 -26.88 -11.22 -32.12
CA GLY A 108 -27.68 -10.42 -33.06
C GLY A 108 -27.88 -11.17 -34.35
#